data_AF-A0AB73ND33-F1
#
_entry.id   AF-A0AB73ND33-F1
#
_cell.length_a   1.000
_cell.length_b   1.000
_cell.length_c   1.000
_cell.angle_alpha   90.00
_cell.angle_beta   90.00
_cell.angle_gamma   90.00
#
_symmetry.space_group_name_H-M   'P 1'
#
loop_
_entity.id
_entity.type
_entity.pdbx_description
1 polymer ?
#
loop_
_entity_poly.entity_id
_entity_poly.type
_entity_poly.pdbx_seq_one_letter_code
_entity_poly.pdbx_strand_id
1 'polypeptide(L)'
;MSKLVFCMVLVFVGGMVYRLFTDLFEIFQYKDKIRRKNFFCRYRYELTLVFKDGNTGTYCFYANYKEYQANDFLIDLFKENRFVGIEIEGTIYHYTYDQIVQIGLRKQRLRS
;
A
#
# COMPACT_ATOMS: atom_id res chain seq x y z
N MET A 1 13.00 -34.60 38.76
CA MET A 1 12.36 -33.26 38.69
C MET A 1 12.99 -32.34 37.64
N SER A 2 14.30 -32.41 37.34
CA SER A 2 14.97 -31.45 36.42
C SER A 2 14.50 -31.45 34.95
N LYS A 3 14.01 -32.58 34.41
CA LYS A 3 13.58 -32.67 33.00
C LYS A 3 12.29 -31.89 32.71
N LEU A 4 11.35 -31.86 33.67
CA LEU A 4 10.09 -31.11 33.53
C LEU A 4 10.32 -29.60 33.55
N VAL A 5 11.20 -29.13 34.43
CA VAL A 5 11.58 -27.72 34.51
C VAL A 5 12.27 -27.27 33.22
N PHE A 6 13.14 -28.11 32.65
CA PHE A 6 13.83 -27.81 31.40
C PHE A 6 12.86 -27.71 30.20
N CYS A 7 11.89 -28.62 30.10
CA CYS A 7 10.84 -28.54 29.08
C CYS A 7 9.96 -27.27 29.26
N MET A 8 9.63 -26.90 30.50
CA MET A 8 8.82 -25.72 30.77
C MET A 8 9.53 -24.43 30.37
N VAL A 9 10.84 -24.34 30.64
CA VAL A 9 11.69 -23.21 30.21
C VAL A 9 11.79 -23.14 28.69
N LEU A 10 11.97 -24.26 28.00
CA LEU A 10 12.02 -24.30 26.53
C LEU A 10 10.71 -23.83 25.87
N VAL A 11 9.56 -24.25 26.40
CA VAL A 11 8.25 -23.80 25.90
C VAL A 11 8.07 -22.30 26.16
N PHE A 12 8.51 -21.81 27.31
CA PHE A 12 8.42 -20.39 27.64
C PHE A 12 9.30 -19.53 26.72
N VAL A 13 10.55 -19.93 26.53
CA VAL A 13 11.50 -19.25 25.62
C VAL A 13 11.02 -19.33 24.18
N GLY A 14 10.57 -20.50 23.72
CA GLY A 14 10.04 -20.69 22.36
C GLY A 14 8.79 -19.86 22.10
N GLY A 15 7.86 -19.79 23.06
CA GLY A 15 6.68 -18.94 22.98
C GLY A 15 7.01 -17.45 22.99
N MET A 16 8.03 -17.03 23.74
CA MET A 16 8.48 -15.65 23.80
C MET A 16 9.15 -15.22 22.48
N VAL A 17 9.99 -16.09 21.91
CA VAL A 17 10.61 -15.88 20.60
C VAL A 17 9.54 -15.82 19.51
N TYR A 18 8.57 -16.75 19.52
CA TYR A 18 7.46 -16.72 18.56
C TYR A 18 6.68 -15.41 18.63
N ARG A 19 6.31 -14.95 19.83
CA ARG A 19 5.61 -13.67 20.03
C ARG A 19 6.41 -12.48 19.54
N LEU A 20 7.70 -12.40 19.91
CA LEU A 20 8.60 -11.35 19.44
C LEU A 20 8.70 -11.35 17.91
N PHE A 21 8.80 -12.52 17.27
CA PHE A 21 8.83 -12.62 15.82
C PHE A 21 7.50 -12.22 15.17
N THR A 22 6.34 -12.61 15.72
CA THR A 22 5.03 -12.15 15.21
C THR A 22 4.84 -10.65 15.39
N ASP A 23 5.20 -10.08 16.53
CA ASP A 23 5.08 -8.64 16.78
C ASP A 23 6.05 -7.87 15.88
N LEU A 24 7.30 -8.33 15.73
CA LEU A 24 8.24 -7.77 14.75
C LEU A 24 7.72 -7.88 13.32
N PHE A 25 7.08 -8.99 12.95
CA PHE A 25 6.54 -9.20 11.61
C PHE A 25 5.29 -8.35 11.34
N GLU A 26 4.44 -8.12 12.34
CA GLU A 26 3.32 -7.16 12.30
C GLU A 26 3.84 -5.72 12.22
N ILE A 27 4.90 -5.39 12.96
CA ILE A 27 5.59 -4.09 12.89
C ILE A 27 6.32 -3.91 11.54
N PHE A 28 6.79 -4.98 10.89
CA PHE A 28 7.31 -4.89 9.52
C PHE A 28 6.20 -4.82 8.46
N GLN A 29 4.97 -5.25 8.78
CA GLN A 29 3.78 -4.98 7.96
C GLN A 29 3.22 -3.57 8.17
N TYR A 30 3.75 -2.81 9.14
CA TYR A 30 3.38 -1.41 9.41
C TYR A 30 3.60 -0.55 8.16
N LYS A 31 2.50 -0.10 7.55
CA LYS A 31 2.43 0.72 6.32
C LYS A 31 3.58 0.45 5.33
N ASP A 32 3.51 -0.69 4.62
CA ASP A 32 4.47 -0.95 3.55
C ASP A 32 4.39 0.16 2.49
N LYS A 33 5.54 0.68 2.03
CA LYS A 33 5.54 1.81 1.08
C LYS A 33 4.67 1.48 -0.15
N ILE A 34 3.81 2.42 -0.53
CA ILE A 34 3.06 2.37 -1.78
C ILE A 34 4.06 2.23 -2.93
N ARG A 35 3.85 1.25 -3.81
CA ARG A 35 4.73 0.99 -4.96
C ARG A 35 3.98 1.17 -6.27
N ARG A 36 4.65 1.72 -7.29
CA ARG A 36 4.11 1.84 -8.65
C ARG A 36 4.44 0.65 -9.55
N LYS A 37 5.30 -0.28 -9.10
CA LYS A 37 5.64 -1.52 -9.80
C LYS A 37 5.14 -2.73 -9.00
N ASN A 38 4.67 -3.76 -9.70
CA ASN A 38 4.19 -4.99 -9.09
C ASN A 38 5.36 -5.78 -8.50
N PHE A 39 5.52 -5.77 -7.18
CA PHE A 39 6.70 -6.33 -6.50
C PHE A 39 6.25 -7.23 -5.33
N PHE A 40 5.88 -8.49 -5.61
CA PHE A 40 5.34 -9.44 -4.62
C PHE A 40 4.29 -8.83 -3.67
N CYS A 41 3.52 -7.85 -4.16
CA CYS A 41 2.52 -7.15 -3.36
C CYS A 41 1.21 -7.94 -3.34
N ARG A 42 0.52 -7.97 -2.20
CA ARG A 42 -0.75 -8.70 -2.03
C ARG A 42 -1.97 -7.97 -2.58
N TYR A 43 -1.90 -6.65 -2.74
CA TYR A 43 -3.01 -5.83 -3.18
C TYR A 43 -2.58 -4.91 -4.33
N ARG A 44 -3.47 -4.78 -5.30
CA ARG A 44 -3.44 -3.77 -6.34
C ARG A 44 -4.52 -2.74 -6.04
N TYR A 45 -4.16 -1.48 -6.10
CA TYR A 45 -5.05 -0.33 -5.93
C TYR A 45 -5.08 0.43 -7.26
N GLU A 46 -6.28 0.69 -7.75
CA GLU A 46 -6.52 1.55 -8.90
C GLU A 46 -7.12 2.86 -8.37
N LEU A 47 -6.35 3.94 -8.50
CA LEU A 47 -6.78 5.28 -8.17
C LEU A 47 -7.26 5.96 -9.45
N THR A 48 -8.55 6.28 -9.52
CA THR A 48 -9.15 7.01 -10.62
C THR A 48 -9.36 8.46 -10.21
N LEU A 49 -8.85 9.40 -11.00
CA LEU A 49 -8.98 10.84 -10.77
C LEU A 49 -9.77 11.44 -11.91
N VAL A 50 -10.81 12.21 -11.58
CA VAL A 50 -11.58 13.01 -12.55
C VAL A 50 -11.23 14.47 -12.34
N PHE A 51 -10.86 15.14 -13.41
CA PHE A 51 -10.40 16.53 -13.40
C PHE A 51 -11.51 17.50 -13.85
N LYS A 52 -11.32 18.79 -13.59
CA LYS A 52 -12.31 19.86 -13.87
C LYS A 52 -12.73 19.94 -15.34
N ASP A 53 -11.87 19.55 -16.26
CA ASP A 53 -12.11 19.48 -17.71
C ASP A 53 -12.84 18.21 -18.14
N GLY A 54 -13.21 17.33 -17.20
CA GLY A 54 -13.89 16.06 -17.45
C GLY A 54 -12.94 14.91 -17.80
N ASN A 55 -11.65 15.19 -17.95
CA ASN A 55 -10.65 14.17 -18.22
C ASN A 55 -10.47 13.25 -17.01
N THR A 56 -10.14 11.99 -17.30
CA THR A 56 -10.01 10.94 -16.27
C THR A 56 -8.68 10.23 -16.39
N GLY A 57 -7.94 10.16 -15.29
CA GLY A 57 -6.67 9.43 -15.19
C GLY A 57 -6.82 8.24 -14.25
N THR A 58 -6.24 7.09 -14.62
CA THR A 58 -6.19 5.91 -13.74
C THR A 58 -4.74 5.54 -13.45
N TYR A 59 -4.42 5.46 -12.16
CA TYR A 59 -3.08 5.15 -11.66
C TYR A 59 -3.11 3.82 -10.90
N CYS A 60 -2.16 2.94 -11.21
CA CYS A 60 -2.02 1.65 -10.53
C CYS A 60 -0.95 1.71 -9.46
N PHE A 61 -1.33 1.28 -8.26
CA PHE A 61 -0.45 1.14 -7.11
C PHE A 61 -0.51 -0.27 -6.56
N TYR A 62 0.54 -0.66 -5.86
CA TYR A 62 0.73 -1.98 -5.28
C TYR A 62 1.19 -1.82 -3.84
N ALA A 63 0.55 -2.57 -2.94
CA ALA A 63 0.90 -2.58 -1.53
C ALA A 63 0.52 -3.93 -0.88
N ASN A 64 1.11 -4.21 0.27
CA ASN A 64 0.80 -5.36 1.11
C ASN A 64 -0.19 -5.00 2.22
N TYR A 65 -0.24 -3.74 2.63
CA TYR A 65 -1.21 -3.25 3.58
C TYR A 65 -2.59 -3.04 2.92
N LYS A 66 -3.65 -3.45 3.62
CA LYS A 66 -5.03 -3.56 3.08
C LYS A 66 -5.86 -2.28 3.24
N GLU A 67 -5.44 -1.37 4.10
CA GLU A 67 -6.28 -0.27 4.61
C GLU A 67 -5.84 1.12 4.13
N TYR A 68 -5.16 1.19 2.98
CA TYR A 68 -4.85 2.48 2.37
C TYR A 68 -6.11 3.22 1.92
N GLN A 69 -6.16 4.51 2.24
CA GLN A 69 -7.21 5.42 1.78
C GLN A 69 -6.78 6.12 0.49
N ALA A 70 -7.75 6.68 -0.24
CA ALA A 70 -7.46 7.39 -1.49
C ALA A 70 -6.50 8.58 -1.30
N ASN A 71 -6.59 9.25 -0.15
CA ASN A 71 -5.69 10.34 0.23
C ASN A 71 -4.24 9.90 0.38
N ASP A 72 -3.98 8.68 0.88
CA ASP A 72 -2.60 8.17 0.99
C ASP A 72 -1.96 8.03 -0.41
N PHE A 73 -2.73 7.55 -1.40
CA PHE A 73 -2.26 7.43 -2.78
C PHE A 73 -2.11 8.77 -3.48
N LEU A 74 -2.98 9.74 -3.19
CA LEU A 74 -2.85 11.10 -3.71
C LEU A 74 -1.59 11.77 -3.19
N ILE A 75 -1.31 11.66 -1.88
CA ILE A 75 -0.08 12.19 -1.30
C ILE A 75 1.13 11.55 -1.99
N ASP A 76 1.13 10.23 -2.18
CA ASP A 76 2.23 9.53 -2.89
C ASP A 76 2.34 9.95 -4.36
N LEU A 77 1.22 10.20 -5.03
CA LEU A 77 1.18 10.58 -6.44
C LEU A 77 1.86 11.95 -6.66
N PHE A 78 1.57 12.92 -5.78
CA PHE A 78 2.06 14.30 -5.84
C PHE A 78 3.29 14.57 -4.96
N LYS A 79 3.85 13.54 -4.29
CA LYS A 79 4.96 13.70 -3.34
C LYS A 79 6.22 14.29 -3.99
N GLU A 80 6.55 13.80 -5.18
CA GLU A 80 7.77 14.18 -5.90
C GLU A 80 7.51 15.24 -6.98
N ASN A 81 6.26 15.40 -7.41
CA ASN A 81 5.89 16.28 -8.51
C ASN A 81 4.61 17.06 -8.18
N ARG A 82 4.60 18.36 -8.48
CA ARG A 82 3.40 19.22 -8.35
C ARG A 82 2.31 18.90 -9.36
N PHE A 83 2.64 18.15 -10.41
CA PHE A 83 1.76 17.82 -11.51
C PHE A 83 1.76 16.33 -11.78
N VAL A 84 0.64 15.84 -12.30
CA VAL A 84 0.49 14.46 -12.79
C VAL A 84 0.16 14.50 -14.28
N GLY A 85 0.89 13.70 -15.05
CA GLY A 85 0.63 13.51 -16.46
C GLY A 85 -0.46 12.46 -16.69
N ILE A 86 -1.34 12.70 -17.63
CA ILE A 86 -2.27 11.71 -18.20
C ILE A 86 -2.11 11.77 -19.70
N GLU A 87 -1.89 10.62 -20.31
CA GLU A 87 -1.82 10.49 -21.76
C GLU A 87 -3.21 10.19 -22.31
N ILE A 88 -3.73 11.06 -23.16
CA ILE A 88 -4.99 10.91 -23.87
C ILE A 88 -4.69 11.10 -25.34
N GLU A 89 -4.96 10.08 -26.15
CA GLU A 89 -4.75 10.11 -27.61
C GLU A 89 -3.33 10.56 -28.03
N GLY A 90 -2.31 10.15 -27.26
CA GLY A 90 -0.90 10.48 -27.52
C GLY A 90 -0.48 11.89 -27.07
N THR A 91 -1.39 12.67 -26.47
CA THR A 91 -1.09 13.97 -25.87
C THR A 91 -1.02 13.84 -24.35
N ILE A 92 0.05 14.36 -23.74
CA ILE A 92 0.21 14.35 -22.28
C ILE A 92 -0.34 15.64 -21.70
N TYR A 93 -1.46 15.51 -20.99
CA TYR A 93 -2.07 16.58 -20.22
C TYR A 93 -1.50 16.56 -18.79
N HIS A 94 -1.22 17.74 -18.25
CA HIS A 94 -0.66 17.90 -16.91
C HIS A 94 -1.68 18.52 -15.97
N TYR A 95 -1.91 17.87 -14.83
CA TYR A 95 -2.90 18.29 -13.86
C TYR A 95 -2.30 18.52 -12.48
N THR A 96 -2.81 19.52 -11.79
CA THR A 96 -2.50 19.79 -10.38
C THR A 96 -3.54 19.16 -9.45
N TYR A 97 -3.20 19.09 -8.17
CA TYR A 97 -4.09 18.54 -7.14
C TYR A 97 -5.42 19.29 -7.04
N ASP A 98 -5.42 20.62 -7.17
CA ASP A 98 -6.62 21.46 -7.07
C ASP A 98 -7.57 21.35 -8.28
N GLN A 99 -7.13 20.68 -9.35
CA GLN A 99 -7.95 20.40 -10.53
C GLN A 99 -8.73 19.09 -10.41
N ILE A 100 -8.51 18.30 -9.34
CA ILE A 100 -9.24 17.06 -9.09
C ILE A 100 -10.62 17.39 -8.52
N VAL A 101 -11.67 16.85 -9.14
CA VAL A 101 -13.07 17.05 -8.72
C VAL A 101 -13.62 15.77 -8.06
N GLN A 102 -13.19 14.61 -8.53
CA GLN A 102 -13.65 13.33 -8.00
C GLN A 102 -12.49 12.35 -7.89
N ILE A 103 -12.52 11.55 -6.83
CA ILE A 103 -11.53 10.53 -6.52
C ILE A 103 -12.25 9.20 -6.36
N GLY A 104 -11.85 8.22 -7.17
CA GLY A 104 -12.25 6.83 -7.05
C GLY A 104 -11.07 5.98 -6.60
N LEU A 105 -11.32 5.04 -5.69
CA LEU A 105 -10.33 4.04 -5.29
C LEU A 105 -10.94 2.65 -5.40
N ARG A 106 -10.33 1.80 -6.22
CA ARG A 106 -10.67 0.39 -6.33
C ARG A 106 -9.53 -0.45 -5.79
N LYS A 107 -9.86 -1.43 -4.95
CA LYS A 107 -8.90 -2.38 -4.40
C LYS A 107 -9.16 -3.78 -4.96
N GLN A 108 -8.11 -4.43 -5.40
CA GLN A 108 -8.12 -5.82 -5.83
C GLN A 108 -7.04 -6.60 -5.07
N ARG A 109 -7.42 -7.73 -4.46
CA ARG A 109 -6.45 -8.66 -3.91
C ARG A 109 -5.82 -9.46 -5.05
N LEU A 110 -4.51 -9.44 -5.15
CA LEU A 110 -3.76 -10.27 -6.09
C LEU A 110 -3.72 -11.68 -5.50
N ARG A 111 -4.32 -12.65 -6.20
CA ARG A 111 -4.21 -14.07 -5.81
C ARG A 111 -2.79 -14.51 -6.11
N SER A 112 -2.09 -14.97 -5.08
CA SER A 112 -0.89 -15.79 -5.21
C SER A 112 -1.26 -17.20 -5.64
#